data_AF-A0AAD7ELG2-F1
#
_entry.id   AF-A0AAD7ELG2-F1
#
_cell.length_a   1.000
_cell.length_b   1.000
_cell.length_c   1.000
_cell.angle_alpha   90.00
_cell.angle_beta   90.00
_cell.angle_gamma   90.00
#
_symmetry.space_group_name_H-M   'P 1'
#
loop_
_entity.id
_entity.type
_entity.pdbx_description
1 polymer ?
#
loop_
_entity_poly.entity_id
_entity_poly.type
_entity_poly.pdbx_seq_one_letter_code
_entity_poly.pdbx_strand_id
1 'polypeptide(L)'
;MVDQFTSVFLGFERECKRGVFGRVKHYYGVFEAQNRGSLHLHILIWLEGALSPKLLQEKAVADEHFKRQLFAWMESIIRHDLPSNTHSIASPSKLVQKQCLMRRPPHPDDADFDISSPQFLREILDASGQVHAHNETCYKKTPYSMVTLDDQARDRLCRFNYPVDLVPVTIMDENGKISLKRDNGRVVGYNPTLSSSFQCNTDLKFIGSGPLAMALSIYMTLYTAKSDISSAVIMSALAAATKLLREAGPLSSEEERCWKLLLKTLNRINGRRELSGQQVACSLLGIGNHVTDARFAVFYWSKLLTWLSDNEFPPYAKKTADPTPRFALYMLVFQYFH
;
A
#
# COMPACT_ATOMS: atom_id res chain seq x y z
N MET A 1 15.77 -1.67 10.36
CA MET A 1 15.48 -1.65 8.90
C MET A 1 14.99 -0.29 8.44
N VAL A 2 13.91 0.24 9.03
CA VAL A 2 13.32 1.52 8.58
C VAL A 2 14.26 2.70 8.80
N ASP A 3 14.91 2.80 9.95
CA ASP A 3 15.86 3.90 10.21
C ASP A 3 17.01 3.87 9.21
N GLN A 4 17.49 2.68 8.83
CA GLN A 4 18.49 2.52 7.77
C GLN A 4 17.92 2.91 6.41
N PHE A 5 16.66 2.58 6.12
CA PHE A 5 16.00 3.01 4.91
C PHE A 5 15.93 4.54 4.80
N THR A 6 15.49 5.25 5.85
CA THR A 6 15.35 6.71 5.84
C THR A 6 16.71 7.43 5.88
N SER A 7 17.63 7.01 6.76
CA SER A 7 18.94 7.66 6.92
C SER A 7 19.90 7.37 5.76
N VAL A 8 20.02 6.09 5.36
CA VAL A 8 21.02 5.63 4.38
C VAL A 8 20.46 5.62 2.97
N PHE A 9 19.32 4.94 2.74
CA PHE A 9 18.82 4.71 1.38
C PHE A 9 18.04 5.89 0.80
N LEU A 10 17.24 6.60 1.61
CA LEU A 10 16.70 7.91 1.21
C LEU A 10 17.75 9.01 1.34
N GLY A 11 18.78 8.78 2.16
CA GLY A 11 19.87 9.72 2.39
C GLY A 11 19.46 10.94 3.19
N PHE A 12 18.36 10.89 3.93
CA PHE A 12 17.70 12.06 4.51
C PHE A 12 18.54 12.74 5.61
N GLU A 13 19.31 11.93 6.35
CA GLU A 13 20.21 12.39 7.42
C GLU A 13 21.62 12.74 6.92
N ARG A 14 21.92 12.49 5.64
CA ARG A 14 23.22 12.82 5.04
C ARG A 14 23.29 14.30 4.75
N GLU A 15 24.47 14.91 4.88
CA GLU A 15 24.68 16.33 4.55
C GLU A 15 24.26 16.67 3.11
N CYS A 16 24.53 15.77 2.16
CA CYS A 16 24.15 15.95 0.77
C CYS A 16 22.67 15.65 0.46
N LYS A 17 21.92 15.14 1.45
CA LYS A 17 20.52 14.68 1.36
C LYS A 17 20.21 13.73 0.20
N ARG A 18 21.22 13.03 -0.32
CA ARG A 18 21.12 12.21 -1.53
C ARG A 18 21.11 10.72 -1.18
N GLY A 19 20.04 10.05 -1.63
CA GLY A 19 19.85 8.61 -1.56
C GLY A 19 19.68 7.97 -2.94
N VAL A 20 19.14 6.75 -2.93
CA VAL A 20 18.87 5.92 -4.11
C VAL A 20 17.94 6.62 -5.10
N PHE A 21 16.99 7.43 -4.62
CA PHE A 21 16.05 8.16 -5.46
C PHE A 21 16.52 9.57 -5.86
N GLY A 22 17.72 9.98 -5.45
CA GLY A 22 18.18 11.37 -5.55
C GLY A 22 17.98 12.13 -4.24
N ARG A 23 17.70 13.43 -4.33
CA ARG A 23 17.46 14.28 -3.16
C ARG A 23 16.01 14.20 -2.71
N VAL A 24 15.78 13.73 -1.49
CA VAL A 24 14.44 13.62 -0.92
C VAL A 24 14.12 14.90 -0.15
N LYS A 25 12.98 15.51 -0.46
CA LYS A 25 12.46 16.69 0.24
C LYS A 25 11.60 16.29 1.44
N HIS A 26 10.68 15.35 1.24
CA HIS A 26 9.77 14.84 2.26
C HIS A 26 9.44 13.36 2.03
N TYR A 27 9.03 12.66 3.08
CA TYR A 27 8.47 11.32 3.00
C TYR A 27 7.39 11.09 4.07
N TYR A 28 6.46 10.20 3.76
CA TYR A 28 5.46 9.74 4.71
C TYR A 28 5.15 8.28 4.45
N GLY A 29 5.33 7.44 5.45
CA GLY A 29 5.06 6.02 5.37
C GLY A 29 4.28 5.49 6.56
N VAL A 30 3.52 4.42 6.33
CA VAL A 30 2.64 3.78 7.32
C VAL A 30 2.97 2.30 7.38
N PHE A 31 3.00 1.77 8.59
CA PHE A 31 3.15 0.34 8.84
C PHE A 31 1.78 -0.35 8.87
N GLU A 32 1.61 -1.34 8.01
CA GLU A 32 0.46 -2.23 8.02
C GLU A 32 0.91 -3.64 8.44
N ALA A 33 0.17 -4.28 9.35
CA ALA A 33 0.32 -5.71 9.57
C ALA A 33 -0.51 -6.48 8.54
N GLN A 34 0.13 -7.29 7.71
CA GLN A 34 -0.57 -8.20 6.80
C GLN A 34 -0.93 -9.52 7.47
N ASN A 35 -1.73 -10.34 6.79
CA ASN A 35 -2.16 -11.65 7.28
C ASN A 35 -0.96 -12.47 7.78
N ARG A 36 -1.00 -12.84 9.09
CA ARG A 36 0.08 -13.46 9.91
C ARG A 36 1.02 -12.49 10.65
N GLY A 37 0.78 -11.20 10.60
CA GLY A 37 1.46 -10.18 11.40
C GLY A 37 2.79 -9.67 10.84
N SER A 38 3.11 -9.94 9.56
CA SER A 38 4.27 -9.32 8.90
C SER A 38 4.02 -7.83 8.70
N LEU A 39 4.99 -7.00 9.12
CA LEU A 39 4.91 -5.55 8.98
C LEU A 39 5.36 -5.13 7.58
N HIS A 40 4.49 -4.47 6.83
CA HIS A 40 4.77 -3.91 5.53
C HIS A 40 4.73 -2.38 5.60
N LEU A 41 5.66 -1.73 4.92
CA LEU A 41 5.75 -0.27 4.84
C LEU A 41 5.18 0.19 3.50
N HIS A 42 4.11 0.98 3.56
CA HIS A 42 3.66 1.78 2.42
C HIS A 42 4.23 3.18 2.59
N ILE A 43 5.01 3.69 1.63
CA ILE A 43 5.68 5.00 1.74
C ILE A 43 5.51 5.83 0.47
N LEU A 44 5.23 7.11 0.66
CA LEU A 44 5.31 8.16 -0.35
C LEU A 44 6.59 8.97 -0.15
N ILE A 45 7.26 9.31 -1.25
CA ILE A 45 8.54 10.03 -1.26
C ILE A 45 8.40 11.19 -2.24
N TRP A 46 8.70 12.40 -1.76
CA TRP A 46 8.73 13.62 -2.56
C TRP A 46 10.17 14.04 -2.77
N LEU A 47 10.57 14.22 -4.03
CA LEU A 47 11.91 14.63 -4.38
C LEU A 47 12.05 16.15 -4.41
N GLU A 48 13.23 16.64 -4.08
CA GLU A 48 13.56 18.07 -4.17
C GLU A 48 13.58 18.51 -5.63
N GLY A 49 12.87 19.60 -5.95
CA GLY A 49 12.74 20.10 -7.31
C GLY A 49 11.86 19.27 -8.25
N ALA A 50 11.12 18.28 -7.73
CA ALA A 50 10.16 17.52 -8.53
C ALA A 50 9.08 18.46 -9.11
N LEU A 51 8.86 18.37 -10.42
CA LEU A 51 7.80 19.10 -11.11
C LEU A 51 6.44 18.47 -10.79
N SER A 52 5.38 19.29 -10.83
CA SER A 52 4.03 18.75 -10.82
C SER A 52 3.81 17.86 -12.06
N PRO A 53 2.92 16.86 -12.02
CA PRO A 53 2.63 16.00 -13.17
C PRO A 53 2.42 16.75 -14.49
N LYS A 54 1.67 17.86 -14.44
CA LYS A 54 1.39 18.70 -15.60
C LYS A 54 2.65 19.38 -16.13
N LEU A 55 3.44 20.03 -15.26
CA LEU A 55 4.68 20.69 -15.65
C LEU A 55 5.74 19.68 -16.14
N LEU A 56 5.78 18.50 -15.54
CA LEU A 56 6.65 17.40 -15.97
C LEU A 56 6.33 17.00 -17.41
N GLN A 57 5.03 16.81 -17.71
CA GLN A 57 4.56 16.47 -19.04
C GLN A 57 4.86 17.59 -20.05
N GLU A 58 4.50 18.84 -19.76
CA GLU A 58 4.76 20.00 -20.62
C GLU A 58 6.26 20.13 -20.94
N LYS A 59 7.12 19.97 -19.92
CA LYS A 59 8.56 20.03 -20.11
C LYS A 59 9.10 18.85 -20.91
N ALA A 60 8.60 17.65 -20.68
CA ALA A 60 9.01 16.46 -21.44
C ALA A 60 8.55 16.51 -22.90
N VAL A 61 7.45 17.20 -23.21
CA VAL A 61 7.02 17.45 -24.60
C VAL A 61 7.86 18.55 -25.24
N ALA A 62 8.20 19.61 -24.51
CA ALA A 62 8.97 20.74 -25.03
C ALA A 62 10.47 20.45 -25.19
N ASP A 63 11.03 19.57 -24.35
CA ASP A 63 12.47 19.28 -24.28
C ASP A 63 12.73 17.77 -24.29
N GLU A 64 13.12 17.27 -25.47
CA GLU A 64 13.49 15.87 -25.69
C GLU A 64 14.74 15.45 -24.91
N HIS A 65 15.67 16.38 -24.61
CA HIS A 65 16.83 16.06 -23.78
C HIS A 65 16.40 15.79 -22.33
N PHE A 66 15.55 16.65 -21.77
CA PHE A 66 14.95 16.46 -20.45
C PHE A 66 14.17 15.13 -20.38
N LYS A 67 13.35 14.83 -21.38
CA LYS A 67 12.59 13.57 -21.45
C LYS A 67 13.48 12.33 -21.41
N ARG A 68 14.58 12.33 -22.18
CA ARG A 68 15.57 11.24 -22.16
C ARG A 68 16.25 11.10 -20.80
N GLN A 69 16.62 12.21 -20.16
CA GLN A 69 17.19 12.18 -18.81
C GLN A 69 16.20 11.64 -17.78
N LEU A 70 14.94 12.04 -17.86
CA LEU A 70 13.86 11.54 -17.00
C LEU A 70 13.72 10.03 -17.15
N PHE A 71 13.66 9.52 -18.40
CA PHE A 71 13.54 8.09 -18.68
C PHE A 71 14.75 7.30 -18.16
N ALA A 72 15.96 7.78 -18.44
CA ALA A 72 17.19 7.15 -17.95
C ALA A 72 17.24 7.12 -16.41
N TRP A 73 16.83 8.21 -15.76
CA TRP A 73 16.73 8.25 -14.30
C TRP A 73 15.72 7.23 -13.77
N MET A 74 14.50 7.17 -14.32
CA MET A 74 13.49 6.20 -13.87
C MET A 74 13.94 4.74 -14.08
N GLU A 75 14.54 4.42 -15.23
CA GLU A 75 15.08 3.08 -15.50
C GLU A 75 16.28 2.71 -14.61
N SER A 76 16.97 3.71 -14.03
CA SER A 76 18.04 3.48 -13.05
C SER A 76 17.51 3.12 -11.66
N ILE A 77 16.28 3.52 -11.33
CA ILE A 77 15.68 3.29 -10.00
C ILE A 77 14.56 2.26 -9.99
N ILE A 78 13.90 2.01 -11.11
CA ILE A 78 12.80 1.05 -11.25
C ILE A 78 13.12 0.09 -12.39
N ARG A 79 13.19 -1.19 -12.06
CA ARG A 79 13.40 -2.29 -13.01
C ARG A 79 12.17 -3.18 -13.08
N HIS A 80 11.87 -3.66 -14.28
CA HIS A 80 10.83 -4.65 -14.56
C HIS A 80 11.39 -5.88 -15.28
N ASP A 81 12.71 -6.04 -15.24
CA ASP A 81 13.46 -7.12 -15.84
C ASP A 81 14.21 -7.91 -14.76
N LEU A 82 14.64 -9.10 -15.15
CA LEU A 82 15.51 -9.94 -14.32
C LEU A 82 16.96 -9.66 -14.70
N PRO A 83 17.91 -9.73 -13.75
CA PRO A 83 19.32 -9.51 -14.04
C PRO A 83 19.82 -10.45 -15.15
N SER A 84 20.54 -9.91 -16.13
CA SER A 84 21.11 -10.69 -17.24
C SER A 84 22.17 -11.68 -16.76
N ASN A 85 22.42 -12.74 -17.53
CA ASN A 85 23.41 -13.78 -17.21
C ASN A 85 23.18 -14.48 -15.85
N THR A 86 21.92 -14.62 -15.44
CA THR A 86 21.53 -15.30 -14.19
C THR A 86 20.64 -16.50 -14.44
N HIS A 87 20.67 -17.43 -13.49
CA HIS A 87 19.85 -18.63 -13.50
C HIS A 87 18.70 -18.50 -12.51
N SER A 88 17.51 -18.96 -12.92
CA SER A 88 16.35 -18.99 -12.02
C SER A 88 16.45 -20.14 -11.04
N ILE A 89 15.98 -19.91 -9.82
CA ILE A 89 15.61 -21.00 -8.92
C ILE A 89 14.14 -21.29 -9.17
N ALA A 90 13.84 -22.27 -10.04
CA ALA A 90 12.45 -22.63 -10.35
C ALA A 90 11.75 -23.19 -9.10
N SER A 91 10.61 -22.59 -8.72
CA SER A 91 9.74 -23.05 -7.63
C SER A 91 10.50 -23.44 -6.34
N PRO A 92 11.23 -22.50 -5.71
CA PRO A 92 12.06 -22.80 -4.56
C PRO A 92 11.20 -23.33 -3.41
N SER A 93 11.65 -24.42 -2.77
CA SER A 93 11.03 -24.88 -1.53
C SER A 93 11.09 -23.77 -0.48
N LYS A 94 10.21 -23.80 0.53
CA LYS A 94 10.24 -22.82 1.63
C LYS A 94 11.59 -22.74 2.34
N LEU A 95 12.32 -23.85 2.40
CA LEU A 95 13.66 -23.91 2.98
C LEU A 95 14.66 -23.13 2.10
N VAL A 96 14.63 -23.35 0.79
CA VAL A 96 15.48 -22.64 -0.17
C VAL A 96 15.16 -21.15 -0.19
N GLN A 97 13.87 -20.77 -0.20
CA GLN A 97 13.46 -19.37 -0.08
C GLN A 97 14.07 -18.71 1.15
N LYS A 98 13.96 -19.35 2.32
CA LYS A 98 14.54 -18.82 3.56
C LYS A 98 16.06 -18.74 3.50
N GLN A 99 16.73 -19.69 2.87
CA GLN A 99 18.19 -19.65 2.69
C GLN A 99 18.61 -18.47 1.81
N CYS A 100 17.92 -18.22 0.70
CA CYS A 100 18.18 -17.08 -0.17
C CYS A 100 18.00 -15.74 0.55
N LEU A 101 16.88 -15.56 1.28
CA LEU A 101 16.52 -14.29 1.93
C LEU A 101 17.25 -14.02 3.27
N MET A 102 18.04 -14.98 3.76
CA MET A 102 18.81 -14.84 5.01
C MET A 102 20.31 -14.95 4.77
N ARG A 103 20.75 -15.01 3.50
CA ARG A 103 22.16 -15.12 3.15
C ARG A 103 22.82 -13.74 3.23
N ARG A 104 24.10 -13.72 3.58
CA ARG A 104 24.90 -12.50 3.51
C ARG A 104 25.05 -12.05 2.04
N PRO A 105 24.89 -10.75 1.73
CA PRO A 105 25.21 -10.24 0.40
C PRO A 105 26.67 -10.52 0.00
N PRO A 106 26.96 -10.72 -1.29
CA PRO A 106 28.32 -10.83 -1.80
C PRO A 106 29.17 -9.62 -1.41
N HIS A 107 30.47 -9.82 -1.16
CA HIS A 107 31.36 -8.73 -0.79
C HIS A 107 31.83 -7.99 -2.05
N PRO A 108 31.78 -6.65 -2.12
CA PRO A 108 32.21 -5.90 -3.30
C PRO A 108 33.66 -6.14 -3.72
N ASP A 109 34.54 -6.45 -2.76
CA ASP A 109 35.96 -6.71 -3.02
C ASP A 109 36.25 -8.17 -3.48
N ASP A 110 35.23 -9.03 -3.59
CA ASP A 110 35.40 -10.39 -4.10
C ASP A 110 35.66 -10.35 -5.62
N ALA A 111 36.61 -11.16 -6.11
CA ALA A 111 36.97 -11.21 -7.53
C ALA A 111 35.78 -11.58 -8.44
N ASP A 112 34.83 -12.36 -7.91
CA ASP A 112 33.63 -12.81 -8.64
C ASP A 112 32.40 -11.92 -8.35
N PHE A 113 32.56 -10.72 -7.79
CA PHE A 113 31.43 -9.85 -7.42
C PHE A 113 30.51 -9.54 -8.59
N ASP A 114 31.07 -9.27 -9.78
CA ASP A 114 30.30 -8.93 -10.98
C ASP A 114 29.43 -10.10 -11.48
N ILE A 115 29.74 -11.33 -11.09
CA ILE A 115 28.96 -12.52 -11.44
C ILE A 115 28.00 -12.87 -10.29
N SER A 116 28.51 -12.85 -9.05
CA SER A 116 27.77 -13.27 -7.86
C SER A 116 26.69 -12.26 -7.44
N SER A 117 26.89 -10.96 -7.64
CA SER A 117 25.94 -9.91 -7.26
C SER A 117 24.65 -9.94 -8.08
N PRO A 118 24.69 -10.00 -9.44
CA PRO A 118 23.48 -10.19 -10.24
C PRO A 118 22.76 -11.49 -9.91
N GLN A 119 23.49 -12.60 -9.72
CA GLN A 119 22.91 -13.88 -9.36
C GLN A 119 22.24 -13.82 -7.98
N PHE A 120 22.89 -13.20 -6.99
CA PHE A 120 22.31 -12.97 -5.67
C PHE A 120 21.02 -12.16 -5.73
N LEU A 121 21.00 -11.08 -6.52
CA LEU A 121 19.77 -10.33 -6.75
C LEU A 121 18.70 -11.23 -7.38
N ARG A 122 19.03 -12.01 -8.42
CA ARG A 122 18.08 -12.94 -9.06
C ARG A 122 17.45 -13.91 -8.06
N GLU A 123 18.26 -14.51 -7.17
CA GLU A 123 17.78 -15.42 -6.13
C GLU A 123 16.80 -14.74 -5.18
N ILE A 124 17.07 -13.50 -4.78
CA ILE A 124 16.14 -12.71 -3.95
C ILE A 124 14.83 -12.46 -4.68
N LEU A 125 14.86 -12.08 -5.96
CA LEU A 125 13.64 -11.79 -6.73
C LEU A 125 12.76 -13.04 -6.87
N ASP A 126 13.38 -14.21 -7.10
CA ASP A 126 12.70 -15.50 -7.19
C ASP A 126 12.14 -15.94 -5.81
N ALA A 127 12.84 -15.64 -4.71
CA ALA A 127 12.45 -16.06 -3.36
C ALA A 127 11.50 -15.10 -2.63
N SER A 128 11.49 -13.81 -2.97
CA SER A 128 10.74 -12.79 -2.23
C SER A 128 9.32 -12.55 -2.74
N GLY A 129 8.94 -13.18 -3.85
CA GLY A 129 7.66 -12.93 -4.53
C GLY A 129 7.69 -11.68 -5.43
N GLN A 130 8.87 -11.21 -5.82
CA GLN A 130 9.02 -10.12 -6.79
C GLN A 130 8.52 -10.52 -8.19
N VAL A 131 8.69 -11.80 -8.54
CA VAL A 131 8.07 -12.39 -9.72
C VAL A 131 6.66 -12.86 -9.35
N HIS A 132 5.64 -12.23 -9.94
CA HIS A 132 4.25 -12.51 -9.63
C HIS A 132 3.86 -13.93 -10.05
N ALA A 133 3.64 -14.77 -9.04
CA ALA A 133 2.99 -16.07 -9.18
C ALA A 133 1.58 -15.98 -8.61
N HIS A 134 0.59 -16.43 -9.40
CA HIS A 134 -0.79 -16.45 -8.95
C HIS A 134 -0.95 -17.30 -7.70
N ASN A 135 -1.74 -16.78 -6.77
CA ASN A 135 -2.10 -17.44 -5.53
C ASN A 135 -3.52 -17.02 -5.14
N GLU A 136 -4.06 -17.59 -4.07
CA GLU A 136 -5.41 -17.30 -3.57
C GLU A 136 -5.70 -15.80 -3.38
N THR A 137 -4.68 -14.96 -3.08
CA THR A 137 -4.90 -13.52 -2.92
C THR A 137 -5.27 -12.81 -4.23
N CYS A 138 -4.89 -13.37 -5.37
CA CYS A 138 -5.24 -12.87 -6.71
C CYS A 138 -6.75 -12.98 -6.96
N TYR A 139 -7.40 -13.96 -6.34
CA TYR A 139 -8.82 -14.31 -6.55
C TYR A 139 -9.70 -13.98 -5.33
N LYS A 140 -9.15 -13.31 -4.31
CA LYS A 140 -9.86 -12.98 -3.05
C LYS A 140 -11.19 -12.25 -3.24
N LYS A 141 -11.34 -11.50 -4.34
CA LYS A 141 -12.57 -10.73 -4.66
C LYS A 141 -13.40 -11.36 -5.78
N THR A 142 -13.06 -12.57 -6.18
CA THR A 142 -13.80 -13.31 -7.22
C THR A 142 -14.56 -14.47 -6.60
N PRO A 143 -15.69 -14.90 -7.19
CA PRO A 143 -16.43 -16.06 -6.71
C PRO A 143 -15.73 -17.40 -7.04
N TYR A 144 -14.67 -17.36 -7.83
CA TYR A 144 -13.95 -18.54 -8.34
C TYR A 144 -12.76 -18.90 -7.45
N SER A 145 -12.50 -20.19 -7.30
CA SER A 145 -11.27 -20.71 -6.69
C SER A 145 -10.17 -20.81 -7.74
N MET A 146 -8.92 -20.57 -7.35
CA MET A 146 -7.77 -20.71 -8.24
C MET A 146 -7.71 -22.10 -8.90
N VAL A 147 -8.10 -23.14 -8.16
CA VAL A 147 -8.03 -24.55 -8.61
C VAL A 147 -9.03 -24.84 -9.74
N THR A 148 -10.10 -24.05 -9.84
CA THR A 148 -11.14 -24.22 -10.87
C THR A 148 -10.85 -23.48 -12.17
N LEU A 149 -9.79 -22.67 -12.20
CA LEU A 149 -9.47 -21.78 -13.32
C LEU A 149 -8.30 -22.34 -14.15
N ASP A 150 -8.48 -22.36 -15.48
CA ASP A 150 -7.38 -22.58 -16.41
C ASP A 150 -6.35 -21.43 -16.36
N ASP A 151 -5.17 -21.61 -16.97
CA ASP A 151 -4.10 -20.60 -16.93
C ASP A 151 -4.54 -19.25 -17.51
N GLN A 152 -5.36 -19.26 -18.57
CA GLN A 152 -5.79 -18.03 -19.24
C GLN A 152 -6.81 -17.25 -18.39
N ALA A 153 -7.75 -17.94 -17.75
CA ALA A 153 -8.68 -17.36 -16.80
C ALA A 153 -7.96 -16.91 -15.54
N ARG A 154 -6.93 -17.63 -15.09
CA ARG A 154 -6.07 -17.21 -13.97
C ARG A 154 -5.39 -15.88 -14.25
N ASP A 155 -4.87 -15.68 -15.45
CA ASP A 155 -4.28 -14.42 -15.89
C ASP A 155 -5.34 -13.31 -16.01
N ARG A 156 -6.47 -13.59 -16.68
CA ARG A 156 -7.55 -12.62 -16.89
C ARG A 156 -8.22 -12.14 -15.61
N LEU A 157 -8.41 -13.03 -14.63
CA LEU A 157 -9.11 -12.74 -13.37
C LEU A 157 -8.16 -12.30 -12.26
N CYS A 158 -6.85 -12.19 -12.55
CA CYS A 158 -5.90 -11.71 -11.57
C CYS A 158 -6.26 -10.29 -11.12
N ARG A 159 -6.61 -10.12 -9.84
CA ARG A 159 -6.90 -8.81 -9.25
C ARG A 159 -5.80 -7.77 -9.45
N PHE A 160 -4.55 -8.22 -9.56
CA PHE A 160 -3.38 -7.37 -9.75
C PHE A 160 -3.05 -7.10 -11.23
N ASN A 161 -3.85 -7.62 -12.17
CA ASN A 161 -3.70 -7.49 -13.62
C ASN A 161 -2.35 -7.99 -14.15
N TYR A 162 -1.94 -9.18 -13.72
CA TYR A 162 -0.73 -9.86 -14.21
C TYR A 162 -1.10 -11.06 -15.09
N PRO A 163 -0.35 -11.33 -16.17
CA PRO A 163 0.81 -10.58 -16.64
C PRO A 163 0.43 -9.22 -17.22
N VAL A 164 1.30 -8.23 -17.03
CA VAL A 164 1.17 -6.90 -17.61
C VAL A 164 1.81 -6.89 -18.98
N ASP A 165 1.30 -6.04 -19.87
CA ASP A 165 1.82 -5.86 -21.22
C ASP A 165 3.32 -5.51 -21.23
N LEU A 166 4.05 -6.12 -22.16
CA LEU A 166 5.45 -5.84 -22.37
C LEU A 166 5.64 -4.48 -23.03
N VAL A 167 6.72 -3.80 -22.64
CA VAL A 167 7.04 -2.47 -23.11
C VAL A 167 8.49 -2.49 -23.58
N PRO A 168 8.79 -2.52 -24.89
CA PRO A 168 10.16 -2.71 -25.37
C PRO A 168 11.09 -1.53 -25.06
N VAL A 169 10.53 -0.31 -24.98
CA VAL A 169 11.24 0.93 -24.66
C VAL A 169 10.35 1.81 -23.79
N THR A 170 10.96 2.58 -22.88
CA THR A 170 10.19 3.53 -22.06
C THR A 170 9.52 4.58 -22.94
N ILE A 171 8.21 4.75 -22.76
CA ILE A 171 7.39 5.71 -23.50
C ILE A 171 6.55 6.56 -22.55
N MET A 172 6.20 7.76 -23.01
CA MET A 172 5.22 8.63 -22.37
C MET A 172 4.08 8.85 -23.35
N ASP A 173 2.85 8.62 -22.90
CA ASP A 173 1.66 8.85 -23.72
C ASP A 173 1.21 10.32 -23.73
N GLU A 174 0.19 10.62 -24.52
CA GLU A 174 -0.42 11.96 -24.65
C GLU A 174 -1.00 12.51 -23.35
N ASN A 175 -1.29 11.65 -22.37
CA ASN A 175 -1.83 12.01 -21.06
C ASN A 175 -0.73 12.13 -19.99
N GLY A 176 0.54 12.03 -20.39
CA GLY A 176 1.70 12.13 -19.49
C GLY A 176 1.92 10.87 -18.66
N LYS A 177 1.24 9.76 -18.94
CA LYS A 177 1.51 8.48 -18.29
C LYS A 177 2.78 7.90 -18.89
N ILE A 178 3.71 7.56 -18.02
CA ILE A 178 4.98 6.96 -18.39
C ILE A 178 4.88 5.45 -18.18
N SER A 179 5.12 4.70 -19.25
CA SER A 179 5.24 3.24 -19.23
C SER A 179 6.72 2.90 -19.38
N LEU A 180 7.33 2.41 -18.30
CA LEU A 180 8.74 2.01 -18.29
C LEU A 180 8.95 0.72 -19.09
N LYS A 181 10.16 0.60 -19.66
CA LYS A 181 10.61 -0.63 -20.31
C LYS A 181 10.35 -1.84 -19.41
N ARG A 182 9.77 -2.87 -20.01
CA ARG A 182 9.33 -4.10 -19.36
C ARG A 182 9.54 -5.29 -20.30
N ASP A 183 10.54 -6.08 -19.97
CA ASP A 183 10.90 -7.31 -20.70
C ASP A 183 10.19 -8.54 -20.11
N ASN A 184 9.64 -8.44 -18.89
CA ASN A 184 8.90 -9.51 -18.25
C ASN A 184 7.57 -9.01 -17.67
N GLY A 185 6.46 -9.55 -18.18
CA GLY A 185 5.11 -9.15 -17.78
C GLY A 185 4.75 -9.50 -16.33
N ARG A 186 5.49 -10.40 -15.66
CA ARG A 186 5.23 -10.87 -14.30
C ARG A 186 6.13 -10.22 -13.24
N VAL A 187 7.17 -9.50 -13.62
CA VAL A 187 8.06 -8.84 -12.66
C VAL A 187 7.37 -7.57 -12.14
N VAL A 188 7.16 -7.50 -10.83
CA VAL A 188 6.70 -6.29 -10.15
C VAL A 188 7.83 -5.27 -10.18
N GLY A 189 7.52 -3.99 -10.43
CA GLY A 189 8.52 -2.92 -10.51
C GLY A 189 9.28 -2.78 -9.19
N TYR A 190 10.61 -2.91 -9.23
CA TYR A 190 11.45 -2.92 -8.03
C TYR A 190 12.67 -2.03 -8.17
N ASN A 191 13.27 -1.70 -7.03
CA ASN A 191 14.60 -1.09 -7.01
C ASN A 191 15.66 -2.15 -6.69
N PRO A 192 16.61 -2.43 -7.60
CA PRO A 192 17.65 -3.45 -7.38
C PRO A 192 18.42 -3.28 -6.08
N THR A 193 18.79 -2.04 -5.73
CA THR A 193 19.53 -1.72 -4.51
C THR A 193 18.70 -2.00 -3.26
N LEU A 194 17.43 -1.61 -3.24
CA LEU A 194 16.56 -1.87 -2.09
C LEU A 194 16.24 -3.36 -1.94
N SER A 195 15.86 -4.04 -3.04
CA SER A 195 15.54 -5.47 -3.00
C SER A 195 16.74 -6.32 -2.56
N SER A 196 17.94 -6.03 -3.07
CA SER A 196 19.17 -6.74 -2.65
C SER A 196 19.56 -6.44 -1.19
N SER A 197 19.40 -5.19 -0.74
CA SER A 197 19.80 -4.78 0.60
C SER A 197 18.86 -5.25 1.70
N PHE A 198 17.55 -5.20 1.45
CA PHE A 198 16.53 -5.63 2.42
C PHE A 198 16.09 -7.08 2.24
N GLN A 199 16.50 -7.72 1.14
CA GLN A 199 16.19 -9.12 0.82
C GLN A 199 14.70 -9.42 0.94
N CYS A 200 13.88 -8.52 0.39
CA CYS A 200 12.44 -8.61 0.40
C CYS A 200 11.87 -8.07 -0.92
N ASN A 201 10.57 -8.29 -1.15
CA ASN A 201 9.91 -7.70 -2.30
C ASN A 201 9.79 -6.18 -2.11
N THR A 202 10.03 -5.43 -3.19
CA THR A 202 9.76 -4.00 -3.23
C THR A 202 8.82 -3.71 -4.40
N ASP A 203 7.79 -2.88 -4.18
CA ASP A 203 6.87 -2.43 -5.23
C ASP A 203 7.01 -0.92 -5.38
N LEU A 204 7.82 -0.50 -6.36
CA LEU A 204 8.15 0.90 -6.61
C LEU A 204 7.44 1.41 -7.87
N LYS A 205 6.71 2.50 -7.72
CA LYS A 205 5.95 3.14 -8.81
C LYS A 205 6.24 4.63 -8.85
N PHE A 206 6.54 5.13 -10.04
CA PHE A 206 6.66 6.56 -10.27
C PHE A 206 5.27 7.21 -10.41
N ILE A 207 5.06 8.33 -9.72
CA ILE A 207 3.80 9.07 -9.76
C ILE A 207 3.95 10.26 -10.71
N GLY A 208 3.80 9.99 -12.00
CA GLY A 208 3.99 10.99 -13.06
C GLY A 208 2.71 11.71 -13.52
N SER A 209 1.53 11.21 -13.17
CA SER A 209 0.24 11.76 -13.64
C SER A 209 -0.69 12.15 -12.48
N GLY A 210 -1.51 13.18 -12.69
CA GLY A 210 -2.46 13.69 -11.70
C GLY A 210 -3.48 12.64 -11.21
N PRO A 211 -4.15 11.89 -12.11
CA PRO A 211 -5.08 10.83 -11.71
C PRO A 211 -4.42 9.72 -10.86
N LEU A 212 -3.18 9.34 -11.20
CA LEU A 212 -2.42 8.35 -10.42
C LEU A 212 -2.06 8.89 -9.04
N ALA A 213 -1.67 10.17 -8.94
CA ALA A 213 -1.39 10.82 -7.66
C ALA A 213 -2.61 10.86 -6.75
N MET A 214 -3.79 11.19 -7.29
CA MET A 214 -5.05 11.18 -6.53
C MET A 214 -5.40 9.77 -6.05
N ALA A 215 -5.34 8.78 -6.95
CA ALA A 215 -5.62 7.39 -6.60
C ALA A 215 -4.68 6.87 -5.50
N LEU A 216 -3.39 7.21 -5.55
CA LEU A 216 -2.41 6.81 -4.53
C LEU A 216 -2.61 7.54 -3.20
N SER A 217 -3.08 8.79 -3.21
CA SER A 217 -3.43 9.51 -1.99
C SER A 217 -4.61 8.85 -1.27
N ILE A 218 -5.64 8.45 -2.00
CA ILE A 218 -6.77 7.67 -1.47
C ILE A 218 -6.27 6.32 -0.96
N TYR A 219 -5.43 5.63 -1.74
CA TYR A 219 -4.84 4.35 -1.35
C TYR A 219 -4.10 4.46 -0.01
N MET A 220 -3.17 5.40 0.13
CA MET A 220 -2.44 5.64 1.38
C MET A 220 -3.36 5.99 2.55
N THR A 221 -4.41 6.77 2.29
CA THR A 221 -5.43 7.10 3.29
C THR A 221 -6.12 5.83 3.80
N LEU A 222 -6.46 4.90 2.91
CA LEU A 222 -7.07 3.62 3.29
C LEU A 222 -6.14 2.75 4.14
N TYR A 223 -4.82 2.78 3.95
CA TYR A 223 -3.87 2.07 4.82
C TYR A 223 -3.69 2.75 6.18
N THR A 224 -3.77 4.07 6.21
CA THR A 224 -3.71 4.86 7.45
C THR A 224 -4.97 4.65 8.28
N ALA A 225 -6.14 4.66 7.64
CA ALA A 225 -7.45 4.59 8.26
C ALA A 225 -8.05 3.18 8.31
N LYS A 226 -7.27 2.13 7.96
CA LYS A 226 -7.81 0.77 7.82
C LYS A 226 -8.43 0.28 9.12
N SER A 227 -9.74 0.00 9.08
CA SER A 227 -10.45 -0.72 10.13
C SER A 227 -10.26 -2.23 9.94
N ASP A 228 -9.76 -2.90 10.97
CA ASP A 228 -9.26 -4.28 10.83
C ASP A 228 -10.38 -5.34 10.83
N ILE A 229 -11.61 -4.98 11.20
CA ILE A 229 -12.76 -5.90 11.11
C ILE A 229 -13.71 -5.45 10.00
N SER A 230 -13.99 -6.37 9.07
CA SER A 230 -15.07 -6.19 8.11
C SER A 230 -16.39 -6.08 8.86
N SER A 231 -16.96 -4.88 8.90
CA SER A 231 -18.29 -4.66 9.47
C SER A 231 -19.33 -5.61 8.86
N ALA A 232 -19.14 -6.08 7.63
CA ALA A 232 -20.02 -7.07 7.00
C ALA A 232 -20.04 -8.41 7.77
N VAL A 233 -18.90 -8.91 8.28
CA VAL A 233 -18.86 -10.18 9.04
C VAL A 233 -19.60 -10.05 10.36
N ILE A 234 -19.40 -8.93 11.06
CA ILE A 234 -20.12 -8.60 12.31
C ILE A 234 -21.62 -8.49 12.02
N MET A 235 -22.01 -7.81 10.94
CA MET A 235 -23.41 -7.63 10.54
C MET A 235 -24.05 -8.94 10.10
N SER A 236 -23.34 -9.84 9.42
CA SER A 236 -23.83 -11.17 9.05
C SER A 236 -24.04 -12.04 10.29
N ALA A 237 -23.11 -12.02 11.25
CA ALA A 237 -23.27 -12.72 12.52
C ALA A 237 -24.47 -12.17 13.32
N LEU A 238 -24.64 -10.85 13.34
CA LEU A 238 -25.79 -10.19 13.96
C LEU A 238 -27.10 -10.60 13.29
N ALA A 239 -27.16 -10.53 11.96
CA ALA A 239 -28.36 -10.87 11.19
C ALA A 239 -28.75 -12.34 11.36
N ALA A 240 -27.78 -13.27 11.35
CA ALA A 240 -28.00 -14.69 11.62
C ALA A 240 -28.56 -14.91 13.03
N ALA A 241 -27.97 -14.27 14.05
CA ALA A 241 -28.47 -14.33 15.43
C ALA A 241 -29.88 -13.73 15.56
N THR A 242 -30.17 -12.63 14.87
CA THR A 242 -31.50 -11.99 14.87
C THR A 242 -32.56 -12.90 14.24
N LYS A 243 -32.20 -13.56 13.13
CA LYS A 243 -33.10 -14.43 12.38
C LYS A 243 -33.51 -15.63 13.22
N LEU A 244 -32.56 -16.32 13.84
CA LEU A 244 -32.83 -17.45 14.73
C LEU A 244 -33.76 -17.06 15.90
N LEU A 245 -33.57 -15.88 16.47
CA LEU A 245 -34.39 -15.37 17.57
C LEU A 245 -35.80 -14.95 17.13
N ARG A 246 -35.96 -14.45 15.90
CA ARG A 246 -37.28 -14.06 15.35
C ARG A 246 -38.10 -15.25 14.87
N GLU A 247 -37.45 -16.31 14.41
CA GLU A 247 -38.12 -17.55 13.97
C GLU A 247 -38.64 -18.38 15.16
N ALA A 248 -38.14 -18.15 16.38
CA ALA A 248 -38.55 -18.83 17.60
C ALA A 248 -39.89 -18.34 18.21
N GLY A 249 -40.49 -17.26 17.67
CA GLY A 249 -41.73 -16.66 18.18
C GLY A 249 -41.50 -15.45 19.09
N PRO A 250 -42.49 -15.06 19.92
CA PRO A 250 -42.36 -13.94 20.86
C PRO A 250 -41.22 -14.21 21.84
N LEU A 251 -40.24 -13.32 21.88
CA LEU A 251 -39.09 -13.42 22.77
C LEU A 251 -39.55 -13.36 24.23
N SER A 252 -39.09 -14.30 25.03
CA SER A 252 -39.13 -14.18 26.48
C SER A 252 -38.24 -13.02 26.95
N SER A 253 -38.49 -12.54 28.17
CA SER A 253 -37.67 -11.51 28.83
C SER A 253 -36.17 -11.87 28.87
N GLU A 254 -35.83 -13.15 29.06
CA GLU A 254 -34.45 -13.61 29.09
C GLU A 254 -33.79 -13.59 27.72
N GLU A 255 -34.49 -14.04 26.67
CA GLU A 255 -34.00 -14.00 25.29
C GLU A 255 -33.79 -12.57 24.80
N GLU A 256 -34.67 -11.64 25.18
CA GLU A 256 -34.51 -10.23 24.84
C GLU A 256 -33.29 -9.61 25.54
N ARG A 257 -33.00 -10.03 26.79
CA ARG A 257 -31.80 -9.61 27.53
C ARG A 257 -30.53 -10.14 26.88
N CYS A 258 -30.51 -11.41 26.47
CA CYS A 258 -29.40 -12.04 25.76
C CYS A 258 -29.16 -11.38 24.39
N TRP A 259 -30.23 -11.08 23.66
CA TRP A 259 -30.17 -10.34 22.40
C TRP A 259 -29.54 -8.96 22.57
N LYS A 260 -30.02 -8.17 23.55
CA LYS A 260 -29.46 -6.85 23.87
C LYS A 260 -27.98 -6.93 24.27
N LEU A 261 -27.56 -7.99 24.96
CA LEU A 261 -26.15 -8.24 25.29
C LEU A 261 -25.32 -8.51 24.03
N LEU A 262 -25.76 -9.40 23.15
CA LEU A 262 -25.11 -9.68 21.86
C LEU A 262 -24.97 -8.42 21.02
N LEU A 263 -26.05 -7.64 20.90
CA LEU A 263 -26.06 -6.39 20.15
C LEU A 263 -25.07 -5.37 20.71
N LYS A 264 -24.99 -5.22 22.05
CA LYS A 264 -24.00 -4.36 22.72
C LYS A 264 -22.57 -4.85 22.48
N THR A 265 -22.33 -6.15 22.55
CA THR A 265 -21.01 -6.75 22.32
C THR A 265 -20.57 -6.55 20.88
N LEU A 266 -21.45 -6.81 19.90
CA LEU A 266 -21.16 -6.62 18.47
C LEU A 266 -20.90 -5.15 18.14
N ASN A 267 -21.70 -4.22 18.70
CA ASN A 267 -21.45 -2.78 18.55
C ASN A 267 -20.11 -2.36 19.18
N ARG A 268 -19.73 -2.94 20.33
CA ARG A 268 -18.42 -2.70 20.95
C ARG A 268 -17.27 -3.28 20.13
N ILE A 269 -17.45 -4.46 19.54
CA ILE A 269 -16.45 -5.09 18.66
C ILE A 269 -16.28 -4.25 17.39
N ASN A 270 -17.35 -3.71 16.82
CA ASN A 270 -17.27 -2.85 15.62
C ASN A 270 -16.46 -1.56 15.86
N GLY A 271 -16.40 -1.07 17.11
CA GLY A 271 -15.56 0.06 17.51
C GLY A 271 -14.15 -0.32 17.99
N ARG A 272 -13.83 -1.62 18.06
CA ARG A 272 -12.52 -2.11 18.51
C ARG A 272 -11.71 -2.60 17.31
N ARG A 273 -10.41 -2.36 17.40
CA ARG A 273 -9.42 -2.75 16.40
C ARG A 273 -8.59 -3.90 16.97
N GLU A 274 -8.52 -5.02 16.26
CA GLU A 274 -7.56 -6.08 16.59
C GLU A 274 -6.16 -5.63 16.16
N LEU A 275 -5.18 -5.80 17.04
CA LEU A 275 -3.78 -5.48 16.74
C LEU A 275 -2.98 -6.78 16.70
N SER A 276 -2.11 -6.92 15.71
CA SER A 276 -1.15 -8.04 15.67
C SER A 276 -0.15 -7.93 16.82
N GLY A 277 0.41 -9.06 17.25
CA GLY A 277 1.44 -9.09 18.30
C GLY A 277 2.66 -8.24 17.94
N GLN A 278 3.01 -8.17 16.65
CA GLN A 278 4.09 -7.34 16.12
C GLN A 278 3.80 -5.84 16.25
N GLN A 279 2.57 -5.40 15.96
CA GLN A 279 2.16 -4.00 16.17
C GLN A 279 2.20 -3.61 17.65
N VAL A 280 1.76 -4.51 18.53
CA VAL A 280 1.84 -4.30 19.98
C VAL A 280 3.30 -4.21 20.42
N ALA A 281 4.16 -5.12 19.95
CA ALA A 281 5.59 -5.08 20.24
C ALA A 281 6.26 -3.78 19.75
N CYS A 282 5.97 -3.33 18.52
CA CYS A 282 6.46 -2.05 18.01
C CYS A 282 6.04 -0.89 18.91
N SER A 283 4.77 -0.83 19.30
CA SER A 283 4.25 0.21 20.19
C SER A 283 4.98 0.21 21.54
N LEU A 284 5.19 -0.97 22.14
CA LEU A 284 5.92 -1.13 23.41
C LEU A 284 7.40 -0.71 23.29
N LEU A 285 8.00 -0.89 22.11
CA LEU A 285 9.37 -0.46 21.81
C LEU A 285 9.46 1.03 21.42
N GLY A 286 8.34 1.77 21.45
CA GLY A 286 8.30 3.16 21.02
C GLY A 286 8.41 3.35 19.51
N ILE A 287 8.30 2.28 18.73
CA ILE A 287 8.28 2.32 17.27
C ILE A 287 6.86 2.69 16.85
N GLY A 288 6.71 3.89 16.28
CA GLY A 288 5.42 4.38 15.80
C GLY A 288 4.81 3.53 14.68
N ASN A 289 3.53 3.75 14.40
CA ASN A 289 2.80 3.12 13.29
C ASN A 289 3.01 3.83 11.94
N HIS A 290 3.82 4.88 11.91
CA HIS A 290 4.17 5.65 10.72
C HIS A 290 5.57 6.23 10.85
N VAL A 291 6.14 6.67 9.74
CA VAL A 291 7.46 7.27 9.63
C VAL A 291 7.37 8.49 8.70
N THR A 292 7.86 9.64 9.16
CA THR A 292 7.82 10.89 8.38
C THR A 292 8.89 11.86 8.86
N ASP A 293 9.30 12.78 8.00
CA ASP A 293 10.08 13.98 8.35
C ASP A 293 9.19 15.20 8.65
N ALA A 294 7.89 15.12 8.36
CA ALA A 294 6.96 16.21 8.54
C ALA A 294 6.42 16.28 9.97
N ARG A 295 6.12 17.51 10.41
CA ARG A 295 5.33 17.76 11.63
C ARG A 295 3.92 18.17 11.23
N PHE A 296 2.93 17.41 11.68
CA PHE A 296 1.53 17.71 11.44
C PHE A 296 0.95 18.54 12.58
N ALA A 297 0.16 19.55 12.25
CA ALA A 297 -0.65 20.27 13.23
C ALA A 297 -1.95 19.50 13.49
N VAL A 298 -2.36 19.41 14.76
CA VAL A 298 -3.67 18.84 15.10
C VAL A 298 -4.73 19.88 14.77
N PHE A 299 -5.60 19.55 13.81
CA PHE A 299 -6.72 20.41 13.45
C PHE A 299 -8.01 19.93 14.13
N TYR A 300 -8.53 20.72 15.06
CA TYR A 300 -9.75 20.40 15.80
C TYR A 300 -11.01 20.76 15.01
N TRP A 301 -11.25 20.02 13.91
CA TRP A 301 -12.34 20.29 12.95
C TRP A 301 -13.69 20.51 13.63
N SER A 302 -14.08 19.61 14.55
CA SER A 302 -15.35 19.74 15.27
C SER A 302 -15.42 21.00 16.12
N LYS A 303 -14.35 21.36 16.85
CA LYS A 303 -14.35 22.58 17.68
C LYS A 303 -14.43 23.85 16.82
N LEU A 304 -13.73 23.86 15.68
CA LEU A 304 -13.75 24.99 14.76
C LEU A 304 -15.12 25.15 14.11
N LEU A 305 -15.73 24.04 13.63
CA LEU A 305 -17.05 24.07 13.04
C LEU A 305 -18.12 24.51 14.05
N THR A 306 -18.05 24.00 15.27
CA THR A 306 -18.89 24.46 16.38
C THR A 306 -18.70 25.97 16.58
N TRP A 307 -17.46 26.44 16.77
CA TRP A 307 -17.19 27.88 16.90
C TRP A 307 -17.68 28.74 15.72
N LEU A 308 -17.58 28.24 14.48
CA LEU A 308 -18.07 28.95 13.28
C LEU A 308 -19.60 29.02 13.23
N SER A 309 -20.28 27.95 13.64
CA SER A 309 -21.73 27.83 13.56
C SER A 309 -22.23 26.80 14.57
N ASP A 310 -22.45 27.26 15.82
CA ASP A 310 -22.92 26.42 16.92
C ASP A 310 -24.31 25.80 16.62
N ASN A 311 -25.12 26.47 15.80
CA ASN A 311 -26.46 26.01 15.42
C ASN A 311 -26.42 24.87 14.40
N GLU A 312 -25.47 24.90 13.47
CA GLU A 312 -25.33 23.87 12.43
C GLU A 312 -24.44 22.70 12.88
N PHE A 313 -23.44 22.98 13.73
CA PHE A 313 -22.48 22.01 14.26
C PHE A 313 -22.44 22.05 15.79
N PRO A 314 -23.53 21.68 16.47
CA PRO A 314 -23.60 21.75 17.92
C PRO A 314 -22.53 20.87 18.57
N PRO A 315 -21.96 21.29 19.72
CA PRO A 315 -21.03 20.47 20.48
C PRO A 315 -21.73 19.15 20.84
N TYR A 316 -21.01 18.03 20.75
CA TYR A 316 -21.54 16.67 20.94
C TYR A 316 -22.39 16.58 22.22
N ALA A 317 -23.70 16.70 22.09
CA ALA A 317 -24.62 16.70 23.20
C ALA A 317 -24.73 15.27 23.75
N LYS A 318 -24.52 15.09 25.06
CA LYS A 318 -24.98 13.86 25.73
C LYS A 318 -26.49 13.76 25.48
N LYS A 319 -26.94 12.62 24.95
CA LYS A 319 -28.33 12.30 24.57
C LYS A 319 -29.38 12.89 25.51
N THR A 320 -29.94 14.03 25.14
CA THR A 320 -31.19 14.56 25.72
C THR A 320 -31.93 15.40 24.66
N ALA A 321 -32.35 14.79 23.54
CA ALA A 321 -33.43 15.34 22.71
C ALA A 321 -33.93 14.30 21.69
N ASP A 322 -35.25 14.35 21.48
CA ASP A 322 -36.13 13.48 20.69
C ASP A 322 -35.75 13.40 19.19
N PRO A 323 -35.71 12.21 18.55
CA PRO A 323 -35.26 12.09 17.18
C PRO A 323 -36.45 12.11 16.21
N THR A 324 -36.87 13.28 15.75
CA THR A 324 -37.67 13.37 14.50
C THR A 324 -36.73 13.67 13.33
N PRO A 325 -36.42 12.69 12.46
CA PRO A 325 -35.55 12.95 11.34
C PRO A 325 -36.30 13.72 10.24
N ARG A 326 -35.84 14.93 9.94
CA ARG A 326 -36.19 15.64 8.71
C ARG A 326 -35.09 15.37 7.70
N PHE A 327 -35.37 14.56 6.68
CA PHE A 327 -34.43 14.33 5.58
C PHE A 327 -34.71 15.32 4.46
N ALA A 328 -33.69 16.10 4.10
CA ALA A 328 -33.61 16.80 2.83
C ALA A 328 -32.27 16.41 2.17
N LEU A 329 -32.34 15.98 0.92
CA LEU A 329 -31.17 15.59 0.14
C LEU A 329 -30.65 16.83 -0.58
N TYR A 330 -29.47 17.31 -0.20
CA TYR A 330 -28.77 18.39 -0.91
C TYR A 330 -27.52 17.81 -1.57
N MET A 331 -27.35 18.08 -2.86
CA MET A 331 -26.11 17.81 -3.58
C MET A 331 -25.36 19.13 -3.72
N LEU A 332 -24.26 19.26 -2.97
CA LEU A 332 -23.31 20.37 -3.10
C LEU A 332 -22.08 19.88 -3.86
N VAL A 333 -21.71 20.57 -4.94
CA VAL A 333 -20.48 20.33 -5.70
C VAL A 333 -19.55 21.50 -5.44
N PHE A 334 -18.43 21.24 -4.76
CA PHE A 334 -17.36 22.22 -4.60
C PHE A 334 -16.39 22.10 -5.76
N GLN A 335 -16.28 23.16 -6.58
CA GLN A 335 -15.30 23.24 -7.65
C GLN A 335 -14.05 23.93 -7.11
N TYR A 336 -13.06 23.15 -6.68
CA TYR A 336 -11.76 23.68 -6.27
C TYR A 336 -10.94 23.97 -7.53
N PHE A 337 -10.72 25.25 -7.83
CA PHE A 337 -9.70 25.70 -8.78
C PHE A 337 -8.39 25.91 -8.00
N HIS A 338 -7.39 25.07 -8.28
CA HIS A 338 -5.99 25.43 -8.11
C HIS A 338 -5.18 24.96 -9.31
#